data_AF-A0A562HLK3-F1
#
_entry.id   AF-A0A562HLK3-F1
#
_cell.length_a   1.000
_cell.length_b   1.000
_cell.length_c   1.000
_cell.angle_alpha   90.00
_cell.angle_beta   90.00
_cell.angle_gamma   90.00
#
_symmetry.space_group_name_H-M   'P 1'
#
loop_
_entity.id
_entity.type
_entity.pdbx_description
1 polymer ?
#
loop_
_entity_poly.entity_id
_entity_poly.type
_entity_poly.pdbx_seq_one_letter_code
_entity_poly.pdbx_strand_id
1 'polypeptide(L)'
;MRDRSIGIAIIVETLVSEVERFGGELFDLQVFKQSFRSIKEKFPVLTDEETFDLIQMAISLYNYRVTEKVELVITAPNSFKLKALKTSVVIKELINGAQKSITLTGYSISDYFCDLLDVLVEKSRKGIYINLYVNDFNSKKEQLDKLEMYKGRYMSIYDYNKGDDKMAALHAKIVVVDGCKTFISSSNLSYHGLEGNVEMGVVIDSVRKASNVEELFKQLRTQKVFKKL
;
A
#
# COMPACT_ATOMS: atom_id res chain seq x y z
N MET A 1 -14.58 -12.01 34.78
CA MET A 1 -14.28 -11.09 33.65
C MET A 1 -13.71 -11.80 32.42
N ARG A 2 -12.74 -12.74 32.55
CA ARG A 2 -12.15 -13.49 31.42
C ARG A 2 -13.16 -14.24 30.52
N ASP A 3 -14.27 -14.71 31.09
CA ASP A 3 -15.27 -15.51 30.36
C ASP A 3 -16.23 -14.67 29.49
N ARG A 4 -16.47 -13.41 29.87
CA ARG A 4 -17.31 -12.49 29.09
C ARG A 4 -16.62 -12.05 27.79
N SER A 5 -15.30 -11.89 27.80
CA SER A 5 -14.52 -11.50 26.62
C SER A 5 -14.41 -12.62 25.58
N ILE A 6 -14.38 -13.89 26.01
CA ILE A 6 -14.28 -15.04 25.10
C ILE A 6 -15.57 -15.19 24.28
N GLY A 7 -16.74 -15.10 24.93
CA GLY A 7 -18.01 -15.19 24.22
C GLY A 7 -18.23 -14.08 23.20
N ILE A 8 -17.75 -12.86 23.46
CA ILE A 8 -17.82 -11.76 22.50
C ILE A 8 -16.85 -11.99 21.33
N ALA A 9 -15.63 -12.48 21.59
CA ALA A 9 -14.64 -12.76 20.55
C ALA A 9 -15.15 -13.80 19.53
N ILE A 10 -15.83 -14.86 20.00
CA ILE A 10 -16.42 -15.89 19.14
C ILE A 10 -17.53 -15.31 18.24
N ILE A 11 -18.37 -14.43 18.79
CA ILE A 11 -19.41 -13.72 18.01
C ILE A 11 -18.77 -12.86 16.93
N VAL A 12 -17.70 -12.13 17.27
CA VAL A 12 -16.96 -11.30 16.32
C VAL A 12 -16.32 -12.16 15.21
N GLU A 13 -15.65 -13.26 15.54
CA GLU A 13 -15.06 -14.17 14.55
C GLU A 13 -16.12 -14.76 13.61
N THR A 14 -17.28 -15.14 14.17
CA THR A 14 -18.42 -15.65 13.38
C THR A 14 -18.90 -14.59 12.39
N LEU A 15 -19.10 -13.35 12.87
CA LEU A 15 -19.58 -12.25 12.03
C LEU A 15 -18.58 -11.88 10.95
N VAL A 16 -17.29 -11.77 11.28
CA VAL A 16 -16.22 -11.50 10.31
C VAL A 16 -16.18 -12.60 9.25
N SER A 17 -16.26 -13.88 9.66
CA SER A 17 -16.26 -14.99 8.72
C SER A 17 -17.46 -14.97 7.77
N GLU A 18 -18.65 -14.60 8.26
CA GLU A 18 -19.85 -14.45 7.42
C GLU A 18 -19.70 -13.25 6.45
N VAL A 19 -19.21 -12.10 6.91
CA VAL A 19 -18.95 -10.93 6.04
C VAL A 19 -17.91 -11.24 4.95
N GLU A 20 -16.80 -11.90 5.31
CA GLU A 20 -15.75 -12.27 4.36
C GLU A 20 -16.20 -13.31 3.33
N ARG A 21 -17.07 -14.25 3.76
CA ARG A 21 -17.52 -15.35 2.91
C ARG A 21 -18.58 -14.94 1.90
N PHE A 22 -19.49 -14.05 2.28
CA PHE A 22 -20.67 -13.74 1.47
C PHE A 22 -20.67 -12.31 0.90
N GLY A 23 -19.81 -11.41 1.41
CA GLY A 23 -19.88 -9.99 1.13
C GLY A 23 -21.11 -9.38 1.82
N GLY A 24 -21.01 -8.16 2.33
CA GLY A 24 -22.14 -7.56 3.03
C GLY A 24 -22.00 -6.07 3.17
N GLU A 25 -22.72 -5.30 2.36
CA GLU A 25 -22.98 -3.88 2.61
C GLU A 25 -24.24 -3.70 3.48
N LEU A 26 -25.18 -4.64 3.37
CA LEU A 26 -26.44 -4.71 4.09
C LEU A 26 -26.61 -6.11 4.70
N PHE A 27 -27.25 -6.18 5.87
CA PHE A 27 -27.56 -7.42 6.56
C PHE A 27 -28.64 -8.21 5.83
N ASP A 28 -28.39 -9.51 5.64
CA ASP A 28 -29.37 -10.50 5.22
C ASP A 28 -29.44 -11.62 6.26
N LEU A 29 -30.61 -11.81 6.86
CA LEU A 29 -30.83 -12.85 7.87
C LEU A 29 -30.51 -14.26 7.34
N GLN A 30 -30.61 -14.52 6.04
CA GLN A 30 -30.24 -15.83 5.48
C GLN A 30 -28.73 -16.08 5.49
N VAL A 31 -27.96 -15.02 5.35
CA VAL A 31 -26.49 -15.01 5.30
C VAL A 31 -25.90 -15.01 6.70
N PHE A 32 -26.46 -14.20 7.60
CA PHE A 32 -25.92 -13.94 8.93
C PHE A 32 -26.67 -14.70 10.04
N LYS A 33 -27.22 -15.88 9.72
CA LYS A 33 -28.01 -16.69 10.68
C LYS A 33 -27.22 -17.02 11.93
N GLN A 34 -25.92 -17.29 11.80
CA GLN A 34 -25.12 -17.77 12.91
C GLN A 34 -24.71 -16.62 13.81
N SER A 35 -24.37 -15.44 13.24
CA SER A 35 -24.19 -14.22 14.03
C SER A 35 -25.47 -13.78 14.73
N PHE A 36 -26.61 -13.78 14.03
CA PHE A 36 -27.90 -13.41 14.60
C PHE A 36 -28.26 -14.28 15.80
N ARG A 37 -28.15 -15.60 15.64
CA ARG A 37 -28.41 -16.55 16.73
C ARG A 37 -27.47 -16.34 17.91
N SER A 38 -26.17 -16.19 17.65
CA SER A 38 -25.16 -16.04 18.71
C SER A 38 -25.36 -14.74 19.51
N ILE A 39 -25.79 -13.66 18.84
CA ILE A 39 -26.12 -12.39 19.50
C ILE A 39 -27.40 -12.52 20.34
N LYS A 40 -28.46 -13.17 19.84
CA LYS A 40 -29.69 -13.43 20.61
C LYS A 40 -29.46 -14.31 21.83
N GLU A 41 -28.62 -15.33 21.71
CA GLU A 41 -28.24 -16.19 22.84
C GLU A 41 -27.48 -15.40 23.92
N LYS A 42 -26.66 -14.43 23.51
CA LYS A 42 -25.88 -13.58 24.43
C LYS A 42 -26.69 -12.44 25.04
N PHE A 43 -27.59 -11.85 24.26
CA PHE A 43 -28.41 -10.68 24.61
C PHE A 43 -29.89 -10.99 24.38
N PRO A 44 -30.50 -11.85 25.22
CA PRO A 44 -31.86 -12.35 25.01
C PRO A 44 -32.94 -11.26 25.13
N VAL A 45 -32.60 -10.10 25.70
CA VAL A 45 -33.51 -8.96 25.87
C VAL A 45 -33.65 -8.14 24.57
N LEU A 46 -32.71 -8.25 23.62
CA LEU A 46 -32.81 -7.54 22.35
C LEU A 46 -33.95 -8.11 21.51
N THR A 47 -34.75 -7.21 20.94
CA THR A 47 -35.71 -7.53 19.88
C THR A 47 -34.97 -7.96 18.61
N ASP A 48 -35.70 -8.54 17.66
CA ASP A 48 -35.11 -8.97 16.39
C ASP A 48 -34.66 -7.76 15.55
N GLU A 49 -35.39 -6.64 15.63
CA GLU A 49 -35.05 -5.38 14.96
C GLU A 49 -33.79 -4.75 15.57
N GLU A 50 -33.67 -4.68 16.90
CA GLU A 50 -32.45 -4.21 17.56
C GLU A 50 -31.24 -5.11 17.27
N THR A 51 -31.48 -6.42 17.11
CA THR A 51 -30.43 -7.38 16.73
C THR A 51 -29.98 -7.16 15.28
N PHE A 52 -30.93 -6.92 14.37
CA PHE A 52 -30.64 -6.52 12.98
C PHE A 52 -29.78 -5.27 12.95
N ASP A 53 -30.19 -4.21 13.65
CA ASP A 53 -29.47 -2.93 13.68
C ASP A 53 -28.06 -3.08 14.23
N LEU A 54 -27.88 -3.90 15.27
CA LEU A 54 -26.58 -4.18 15.86
C LEU A 54 -25.65 -4.90 14.89
N ILE A 55 -26.17 -5.87 14.13
CA ILE A 55 -25.37 -6.57 13.11
C ILE A 55 -25.08 -5.65 11.93
N GLN A 56 -26.07 -4.90 11.44
CA GLN A 56 -25.88 -3.91 10.39
C GLN A 56 -24.82 -2.88 10.77
N MET A 57 -24.82 -2.40 12.02
CA MET A 57 -23.80 -1.49 12.53
C MET A 57 -22.41 -2.13 12.54
N ALA A 58 -22.30 -3.39 12.95
CA ALA A 58 -21.04 -4.13 12.96
C ALA A 58 -20.51 -4.40 11.54
N ILE A 59 -21.39 -4.75 10.60
CA ILE A 59 -21.08 -4.87 9.16
C ILE A 59 -20.58 -3.52 8.62
N SER A 60 -21.31 -2.43 8.89
CA SER A 60 -20.92 -1.08 8.47
C SER A 60 -19.58 -0.66 9.06
N LEU A 61 -19.27 -1.00 10.32
CA LEU A 61 -17.98 -0.73 10.96
C LEU A 61 -16.83 -1.57 10.36
N TYR A 62 -17.10 -2.84 10.04
CA TYR A 62 -16.16 -3.70 9.33
C TYR A 62 -15.84 -3.10 7.96
N ASN A 63 -16.88 -2.74 7.20
CA ASN A 63 -16.72 -2.11 5.89
C ASN A 63 -16.08 -0.73 5.96
N TYR A 64 -16.33 0.05 7.02
CA TYR A 64 -15.68 1.33 7.26
C TYR A 64 -14.17 1.15 7.45
N ARG A 65 -13.72 0.10 8.17
CA ARG A 65 -12.30 -0.28 8.21
C ARG A 65 -11.75 -0.76 6.86
N VAL A 66 -12.63 -1.24 5.98
CA VAL A 66 -12.32 -1.70 4.61
C VAL A 66 -12.51 -0.58 3.57
N THR A 67 -12.97 0.63 3.93
CA THR A 67 -13.05 1.76 2.98
C THR A 67 -11.66 2.20 2.55
N GLU A 68 -11.20 1.61 1.44
CA GLU A 68 -9.98 2.00 0.74
C GLU A 68 -10.14 3.46 0.33
N LYS A 69 -9.34 4.36 0.91
CA LYS A 69 -9.34 5.77 0.48
C LYS A 69 -8.46 5.89 -0.74
N VAL A 70 -9.00 6.48 -1.80
CA VAL A 70 -8.27 6.74 -3.04
C VAL A 70 -8.29 8.23 -3.31
N GLU A 71 -7.12 8.85 -3.39
CA GLU A 71 -6.97 10.27 -3.68
C GLU A 71 -6.20 10.50 -4.97
N LEU A 72 -6.70 11.42 -5.79
CA LEU A 72 -6.07 11.81 -7.05
C LEU A 72 -4.82 12.65 -6.78
N VAL A 73 -3.73 12.30 -7.46
CA VAL A 73 -2.46 13.01 -7.44
C VAL A 73 -2.10 13.45 -8.84
N ILE A 74 -1.59 14.66 -8.99
CA ILE A 74 -1.19 15.23 -10.27
C ILE A 74 0.17 15.93 -10.20
N THR A 75 0.90 15.90 -11.30
CA THR A 75 1.87 16.94 -11.65
C THR A 75 1.21 17.78 -12.73
N ALA A 76 1.06 19.08 -12.50
CA ALA A 76 0.45 19.99 -13.45
C ALA A 76 0.95 21.43 -13.17
N PRO A 77 0.87 22.34 -14.15
CA PRO A 77 1.25 23.74 -13.95
C PRO A 77 0.52 24.37 -12.77
N ASN A 78 1.17 25.32 -12.08
CA ASN A 78 0.57 26.00 -10.91
C ASN A 78 -0.74 26.75 -11.21
N SER A 79 -1.03 27.03 -12.48
CA SER A 79 -2.30 27.63 -12.93
C SER A 79 -3.46 26.62 -13.00
N PHE A 80 -3.22 25.32 -12.80
CA PHE A 80 -4.23 24.27 -12.87
C PHE A 80 -5.15 24.33 -11.65
N LYS A 81 -6.47 24.43 -11.88
CA LYS A 81 -7.46 24.75 -10.84
C LYS A 81 -8.06 23.52 -10.14
N LEU A 82 -7.72 22.31 -10.57
CA LEU A 82 -8.25 21.09 -9.96
C LEU A 82 -7.70 20.92 -8.54
N LYS A 83 -8.58 20.69 -7.57
CA LYS A 83 -8.18 20.31 -6.22
C LYS A 83 -7.71 18.86 -6.23
N ALA A 84 -6.41 18.65 -6.33
CA ALA A 84 -5.75 17.35 -6.26
C ALA A 84 -4.41 17.49 -5.54
N LEU A 85 -3.89 16.37 -5.03
CA LEU A 85 -2.58 16.36 -4.38
C LEU A 85 -1.47 16.56 -5.42
N LYS A 86 -0.36 17.19 -5.02
CA LYS A 86 0.82 17.34 -5.90
C LYS A 86 1.73 16.11 -5.79
N THR A 87 2.18 15.56 -6.92
CA THR A 87 3.07 14.39 -6.98
C THR A 87 4.33 14.56 -6.12
N SER A 88 5.01 15.69 -6.23
CA SER A 88 6.24 15.96 -5.47
C SER A 88 6.01 16.03 -3.96
N VAL A 89 4.86 16.56 -3.53
CA VAL A 89 4.46 16.63 -2.12
C VAL A 89 4.15 15.22 -1.60
N VAL A 90 3.32 14.46 -2.32
CA VAL A 90 2.93 13.09 -1.94
C VAL A 90 4.14 12.18 -1.77
N ILE A 91 5.07 12.16 -2.73
CA ILE A 91 6.27 11.32 -2.63
C ILE A 91 7.11 11.70 -1.41
N LYS A 92 7.31 13.01 -1.16
CA LYS A 92 8.06 13.51 0.00
C LYS A 92 7.37 13.11 1.31
N GLU A 93 6.06 13.26 1.41
CA GLU A 93 5.29 12.90 2.60
C GLU A 93 5.33 11.40 2.88
N LEU A 94 5.17 10.57 1.85
CA LEU A 94 5.23 9.11 1.98
C LEU A 94 6.61 8.64 2.48
N ILE A 95 7.69 9.10 1.84
CA ILE A 95 9.06 8.68 2.22
C ILE A 95 9.44 9.20 3.61
N ASN A 96 9.15 10.47 3.91
CA ASN A 96 9.46 11.04 5.23
C ASN A 96 8.58 10.45 6.33
N GLY A 97 7.33 10.12 6.04
CA GLY A 97 6.37 9.56 6.97
C GLY A 97 6.58 8.09 7.30
N ALA A 98 7.31 7.33 6.46
CA ALA A 98 7.50 5.89 6.62
C ALA A 98 8.13 5.51 7.97
N GLN A 99 7.62 4.46 8.60
CA GLN A 99 8.03 4.00 9.94
C GLN A 99 8.49 2.55 9.99
N LYS A 100 8.12 1.71 9.02
CA LYS A 100 8.35 0.26 9.01
C LYS A 100 9.00 -0.20 7.71
N SER A 101 8.44 0.20 6.58
CA SER A 101 8.91 -0.24 5.27
C SER A 101 8.64 0.75 4.14
N ILE A 102 9.49 0.71 3.12
CA ILE A 102 9.32 1.40 1.85
C ILE A 102 9.65 0.41 0.73
N THR A 103 8.70 0.17 -0.16
CA THR A 103 8.94 -0.53 -1.43
C THR A 103 8.77 0.48 -2.56
N LEU A 104 9.80 0.71 -3.37
CA LEU A 104 9.72 1.68 -4.46
C LEU A 104 10.30 1.16 -5.78
N THR A 105 9.69 1.60 -6.87
CA THR A 105 10.22 1.46 -8.24
C THR A 105 10.06 2.77 -8.98
N GLY A 106 11.03 3.09 -9.84
CA GLY A 106 10.97 4.20 -10.77
C GLY A 106 11.79 3.86 -12.01
N TYR A 107 11.18 3.97 -13.19
CA TYR A 107 11.86 3.67 -14.46
C TYR A 107 13.08 4.55 -14.68
N SER A 108 12.95 5.85 -14.42
CA SER A 108 14.05 6.82 -14.48
C SER A 108 14.20 7.54 -13.14
N ILE A 109 15.45 7.65 -12.70
CA ILE A 109 15.89 8.37 -11.51
C ILE A 109 16.83 9.47 -12.00
N SER A 110 16.62 10.71 -11.54
CA SER A 110 17.49 11.86 -11.84
C SER A 110 18.04 12.48 -10.56
N ASP A 111 19.00 13.39 -10.70
CA ASP A 111 19.65 14.08 -9.58
C ASP A 111 18.69 14.82 -8.65
N TYR A 112 17.55 15.29 -9.17
CA TYR A 112 16.49 15.90 -8.34
C TYR A 112 15.96 14.95 -7.25
N PHE A 113 16.05 13.64 -7.46
CA PHE A 113 15.63 12.64 -6.49
C PHE A 113 16.74 12.28 -5.47
N CYS A 114 17.98 12.75 -5.66
CA CYS A 114 19.11 12.43 -4.79
C CYS A 114 18.86 12.80 -3.32
N ASP A 115 18.20 13.93 -3.06
CA ASP A 115 17.85 14.32 -1.68
C ASP A 115 16.95 13.27 -1.00
N LEU A 116 16.01 12.69 -1.76
CA LEU A 116 15.15 11.62 -1.25
C LEU A 116 15.90 10.29 -1.13
N LEU A 117 16.92 10.04 -1.96
CA LEU A 117 17.81 8.88 -1.79
C LEU A 117 18.57 8.96 -0.47
N ASP A 118 19.07 10.14 -0.10
CA ASP A 118 19.75 10.35 1.18
C ASP A 118 18.78 10.09 2.36
N VAL A 119 17.52 10.51 2.25
CA VAL A 119 16.47 10.16 3.25
C VAL A 119 16.25 8.65 3.33
N LEU A 120 16.21 7.93 2.20
CA LEU A 120 16.09 6.46 2.21
C LEU A 120 17.28 5.81 2.93
N VAL A 121 18.51 6.27 2.71
CA VAL A 121 19.70 5.78 3.45
C VAL A 121 19.53 5.98 4.95
N GLU A 122 19.14 7.18 5.38
CA GLU A 122 18.92 7.47 6.80
C GLU A 122 17.83 6.61 7.43
N LYS A 123 16.71 6.41 6.73
CA LYS A 123 15.60 5.55 7.17
C LYS A 123 16.07 4.11 7.33
N SER A 124 16.86 3.60 6.37
CA SER A 124 17.43 2.25 6.46
C SER A 124 18.35 2.09 7.68
N ARG A 125 19.20 3.08 7.98
CA ARG A 125 20.04 3.09 9.18
C ARG A 125 19.24 3.07 10.49
N LYS A 126 18.02 3.62 10.47
CA LYS A 126 17.07 3.59 11.59
C LYS A 126 16.25 2.29 11.66
N GLY A 127 16.50 1.31 10.81
CA GLY A 127 15.86 0.00 10.83
C GLY A 127 14.61 -0.14 9.96
N ILE A 128 14.33 0.84 9.10
CA ILE A 128 13.18 0.80 8.18
C ILE A 128 13.59 -0.03 6.95
N TYR A 129 12.78 -1.03 6.61
CA TYR A 129 13.08 -1.93 5.48
C TYR A 129 12.81 -1.25 4.15
N ILE A 130 13.82 -1.20 3.28
CA ILE A 130 13.72 -0.56 1.96
C ILE A 130 13.97 -1.61 0.88
N ASN A 131 13.00 -1.78 -0.02
CA ASN A 131 13.14 -2.54 -1.25
C ASN A 131 13.09 -1.57 -2.43
N LEU A 132 14.20 -1.40 -3.11
CA LEU A 132 14.31 -0.59 -4.33
C LEU A 132 14.40 -1.52 -5.54
N TYR A 133 13.51 -1.33 -6.50
CA TYR A 133 13.53 -2.01 -7.80
C TYR A 133 13.88 -1.01 -8.90
N VAL A 134 14.87 -1.33 -9.72
CA VAL A 134 15.35 -0.47 -10.80
C VAL A 134 15.34 -1.22 -12.13
N ASN A 135 15.18 -0.47 -13.23
CA ASN A 135 15.13 -1.04 -14.57
C ASN A 135 16.51 -1.42 -15.12
N ASP A 136 17.52 -0.63 -14.78
CA ASP A 136 18.90 -0.81 -15.23
C ASP A 136 19.82 -0.04 -14.27
N PHE A 137 20.36 -0.77 -13.28
CA PHE A 137 21.20 -0.17 -12.25
C PHE A 137 22.47 0.49 -12.82
N ASN A 138 23.12 -0.16 -13.78
CA ASN A 138 24.38 0.32 -14.35
C ASN A 138 24.20 1.67 -15.06
N SER A 139 23.06 1.87 -15.76
CA SER A 139 22.74 3.14 -16.41
C SER A 139 22.49 4.31 -15.44
N LYS A 140 22.28 4.00 -14.14
CA LYS A 140 21.97 4.97 -13.07
C LYS A 140 22.98 4.92 -11.93
N LYS A 141 24.15 4.38 -12.20
CA LYS A 141 25.16 4.10 -11.19
C LYS A 141 25.58 5.37 -10.43
N GLU A 142 25.79 6.49 -11.12
CA GLU A 142 26.15 7.77 -10.48
C GLU A 142 25.12 8.23 -9.43
N GLN A 143 23.83 8.06 -9.71
CA GLN A 143 22.76 8.43 -8.77
C GLN A 143 22.59 7.39 -7.64
N LEU A 144 22.88 6.11 -7.92
CA LEU A 144 22.60 4.99 -7.01
C LEU A 144 23.83 4.50 -6.23
N ASP A 145 25.04 4.94 -6.57
CA ASP A 145 26.31 4.52 -5.95
C ASP A 145 26.27 4.73 -4.43
N LYS A 146 25.65 5.81 -3.95
CA LYS A 146 25.42 6.04 -2.53
C LYS A 146 24.58 4.94 -1.89
N LEU A 147 23.48 4.54 -2.52
CA LEU A 147 22.61 3.48 -2.01
C LEU A 147 23.35 2.15 -1.97
N GLU A 148 24.16 1.86 -3.00
CA GLU A 148 24.98 0.65 -3.02
C GLU A 148 26.07 0.66 -1.94
N MET A 149 26.75 1.78 -1.75
CA MET A 149 27.78 1.96 -0.73
C MET A 149 27.22 1.84 0.70
N TYR A 150 26.00 2.35 0.92
CA TYR A 150 25.36 2.38 2.23
C TYR A 150 24.30 1.30 2.43
N LYS A 151 24.19 0.30 1.53
CA LYS A 151 23.23 -0.78 1.69
C LYS A 151 23.57 -1.61 2.92
N GLY A 152 22.70 -1.56 3.92
CA GLY A 152 22.78 -2.39 5.12
C GLY A 152 21.77 -3.53 5.09
N ARG A 153 21.58 -4.21 6.23
CA ARG A 153 20.57 -5.28 6.40
C ARG A 153 19.15 -4.83 6.00
N TYR A 154 18.85 -3.55 6.16
CA TYR A 154 17.52 -2.96 5.94
C TYR A 154 17.36 -2.33 4.55
N MET A 155 18.32 -2.48 3.64
CA MET A 155 18.21 -1.98 2.26
C MET A 155 18.51 -3.11 1.28
N SER A 156 17.57 -3.37 0.38
CA SER A 156 17.74 -4.32 -0.71
C SER A 156 17.47 -3.63 -2.04
N ILE A 157 18.43 -3.72 -2.95
CA ILE A 157 18.34 -3.20 -4.31
C ILE A 157 18.20 -4.38 -5.26
N TYR A 158 17.26 -4.27 -6.19
CA TYR A 158 16.93 -5.29 -7.16
C TYR A 158 16.95 -4.69 -8.56
N ASP A 159 17.72 -5.29 -9.45
CA ASP A 159 17.82 -4.88 -10.85
C ASP A 159 16.93 -5.76 -11.74
N TYR A 160 16.27 -5.15 -12.72
CA TYR A 160 15.38 -5.84 -13.63
C TYR A 160 16.17 -6.67 -14.64
N ASN A 161 15.91 -7.97 -14.65
CA ASN A 161 16.51 -8.89 -15.59
C ASN A 161 15.66 -8.94 -16.87
N LYS A 162 16.11 -8.25 -17.91
CA LYS A 162 15.46 -8.18 -19.23
C LYS A 162 15.47 -9.53 -19.98
N GLY A 163 16.28 -10.49 -19.54
CA GLY A 163 16.47 -11.75 -20.25
C GLY A 163 16.94 -11.50 -21.70
N ASP A 164 16.33 -12.20 -22.64
CA ASP A 164 16.64 -12.07 -24.07
C ASP A 164 15.88 -10.91 -24.76
N ASP A 165 14.83 -10.37 -24.13
CA ASP A 165 14.05 -9.26 -24.69
C ASP A 165 14.68 -7.92 -24.32
N LYS A 166 15.48 -7.38 -25.24
CA LYS A 166 16.16 -6.08 -25.07
C LYS A 166 15.21 -4.88 -24.99
N MET A 167 13.95 -5.02 -25.43
CA MET A 167 12.96 -3.94 -25.36
C MET A 167 12.14 -3.98 -24.07
N ALA A 168 12.18 -5.08 -23.32
CA ALA A 168 11.49 -5.19 -22.04
C ALA A 168 12.06 -4.20 -21.01
N ALA A 169 11.16 -3.61 -20.22
CA ALA A 169 11.53 -2.64 -19.20
C ALA A 169 10.59 -2.68 -17.98
N LEU A 170 11.17 -2.45 -16.79
CA LEU A 170 10.43 -2.09 -15.59
C LEU A 170 9.90 -0.66 -15.72
N HIS A 171 8.70 -0.51 -16.29
CA HIS A 171 8.10 0.80 -16.52
C HIS A 171 7.13 1.25 -15.39
N ALA A 172 6.97 0.45 -14.33
CA ALA A 172 6.13 0.79 -13.20
C ALA A 172 6.77 1.88 -12.31
N LYS A 173 5.95 2.83 -11.84
CA LYS A 173 6.33 3.82 -10.83
C LYS A 173 5.39 3.74 -9.65
N ILE A 174 5.93 3.24 -8.56
CA ILE A 174 5.17 2.82 -7.39
C ILE A 174 5.98 3.15 -6.16
N VAL A 175 5.28 3.61 -5.11
CA VAL A 175 5.81 3.68 -3.75
C VAL A 175 4.78 3.05 -2.82
N VAL A 176 5.17 1.99 -2.11
CA VAL A 176 4.39 1.39 -1.03
C VAL A 176 5.08 1.73 0.29
N VAL A 177 4.32 2.25 1.25
CA VAL A 177 4.81 2.61 2.58
C VAL A 177 4.05 1.83 3.64
N ASP A 178 4.81 1.24 4.57
CA ASP A 178 4.37 0.57 5.79
C ASP A 178 3.31 -0.53 5.60
N GLY A 179 3.19 -1.06 4.38
CA GLY A 179 2.20 -2.07 4.01
C GLY A 179 0.76 -1.56 4.03
N CYS A 180 0.53 -0.25 3.98
CA CYS A 180 -0.83 0.32 3.99
C CYS A 180 -1.07 1.44 2.97
N LYS A 181 -0.06 2.23 2.60
CA LYS A 181 -0.21 3.29 1.60
C LYS A 181 0.49 2.93 0.31
N THR A 182 -0.22 3.00 -0.81
CA THR A 182 0.31 2.71 -2.14
C THR A 182 0.11 3.92 -3.04
N PHE A 183 1.20 4.47 -3.56
CA PHE A 183 1.19 5.47 -4.62
C PHE A 183 1.52 4.79 -5.95
N ILE A 184 0.66 4.97 -6.96
CA ILE A 184 0.89 4.51 -8.35
C ILE A 184 0.76 5.72 -9.26
N SER A 185 1.72 5.93 -10.15
CA SER A 185 1.71 7.08 -11.05
C SER A 185 2.34 6.81 -12.41
N SER A 186 2.01 7.67 -13.39
CA SER A 186 2.76 7.79 -14.64
C SER A 186 4.13 8.46 -14.45
N SER A 187 4.28 9.26 -13.39
CA SER A 187 5.46 10.08 -13.11
C SER A 187 6.72 9.27 -12.84
N ASN A 188 7.81 9.63 -13.52
CA ASN A 188 9.17 9.15 -13.18
C ASN A 188 9.71 9.85 -11.92
N LEU A 189 10.71 9.25 -11.28
CA LEU A 189 11.45 9.86 -10.15
C LEU A 189 12.48 10.89 -10.67
N SER A 190 12.00 11.85 -11.45
CA SER A 190 12.81 12.89 -12.07
C SER A 190 12.19 14.28 -11.90
N TYR A 191 12.98 15.34 -12.07
CA TYR A 191 12.45 16.71 -12.02
C TYR A 191 11.23 16.90 -12.94
N HIS A 192 11.35 16.45 -14.19
CA HIS A 192 10.25 16.53 -15.14
C HIS A 192 9.02 15.74 -14.67
N GLY A 193 9.17 14.52 -14.16
CA GLY A 193 8.02 13.77 -13.65
C GLY A 193 7.38 14.43 -12.42
N LEU A 194 8.17 14.96 -11.49
CA LEU A 194 7.69 15.42 -10.19
C LEU A 194 7.16 16.86 -10.21
N GLU A 195 7.68 17.72 -11.09
CA GLU A 195 7.37 19.15 -11.12
C GLU A 195 6.97 19.67 -12.52
N GLY A 196 7.49 19.11 -13.60
CA GLY A 196 7.40 19.72 -14.93
C GLY A 196 6.28 19.21 -15.84
N ASN A 197 6.10 17.89 -15.90
CA ASN A 197 5.21 17.20 -16.82
C ASN A 197 3.75 17.29 -16.35
N VAL A 198 2.83 16.91 -17.25
CA VAL A 198 1.46 16.56 -16.86
C VAL A 198 1.45 15.07 -16.52
N GLU A 199 1.42 14.75 -15.24
CA GLU A 199 1.42 13.38 -14.73
C GLU A 199 0.19 13.16 -13.85
N MET A 200 -0.26 11.91 -13.77
CA MET A 200 -1.38 11.53 -12.92
C MET A 200 -1.02 10.30 -12.11
N GLY A 201 -1.61 10.20 -10.93
CA GLY A 201 -1.47 9.05 -10.06
C GLY A 201 -2.57 9.01 -9.02
N VAL A 202 -2.52 7.97 -8.19
CA VAL A 202 -3.43 7.80 -7.07
C VAL A 202 -2.64 7.37 -5.84
N VAL A 203 -3.01 7.93 -4.69
CA VAL A 203 -2.64 7.35 -3.38
C VAL A 203 -3.81 6.51 -2.90
N ILE A 204 -3.52 5.29 -2.53
CA ILE A 204 -4.47 4.30 -2.03
C ILE A 204 -4.08 3.98 -0.59
N ASP A 205 -4.94 4.30 0.36
CA ASP A 205 -4.83 3.86 1.75
C ASP A 205 -5.61 2.53 1.89
N SER A 206 -4.89 1.42 1.71
CA SER A 206 -5.42 0.06 1.82
C SER A 206 -4.29 -0.94 2.08
N VAL A 207 -4.41 -1.65 3.22
CA VAL A 207 -3.51 -2.76 3.57
C VAL A 207 -3.54 -3.86 2.51
N ARG A 208 -4.74 -4.17 1.98
CA ARG A 208 -4.92 -5.21 0.97
C ARG A 208 -4.22 -4.84 -0.35
N LYS A 209 -4.39 -3.62 -0.84
CA LYS A 209 -3.75 -3.19 -2.10
C LYS A 209 -2.24 -3.09 -1.96
N ALA A 210 -1.75 -2.57 -0.84
CA ALA A 210 -0.33 -2.56 -0.52
C ALA A 210 0.25 -3.99 -0.52
N SER A 211 -0.41 -4.93 0.15
CA SER A 211 0.02 -6.33 0.18
C SER A 211 0.03 -6.98 -1.20
N ASN A 212 -0.96 -6.69 -2.06
CA ASN A 212 -1.00 -7.23 -3.42
C ASN A 212 0.19 -6.76 -4.26
N VAL A 213 0.54 -5.47 -4.15
CA VAL A 213 1.69 -4.89 -4.86
C VAL A 213 2.99 -5.51 -4.35
N GLU A 214 3.17 -5.62 -3.03
CA GLU A 214 4.38 -6.22 -2.46
C GLU A 214 4.51 -7.71 -2.83
N GLU A 215 3.41 -8.47 -2.84
CA GLU A 215 3.40 -9.87 -3.25
C GLU A 215 3.74 -10.03 -4.74
N LEU A 216 3.26 -9.14 -5.61
CA LEU A 216 3.67 -9.11 -7.03
C LEU A 216 5.19 -9.05 -7.17
N PHE A 217 5.84 -8.08 -6.52
CA PHE A 217 7.30 -7.96 -6.59
C PHE A 217 8.02 -9.15 -5.97
N LYS A 218 7.47 -9.72 -4.88
CA LYS A 218 8.02 -10.92 -4.25
C LYS A 218 7.95 -12.15 -5.18
N GLN A 219 6.86 -12.33 -5.91
CA GLN A 219 6.72 -13.38 -6.91
C GLN A 219 7.71 -13.18 -8.06
N LEU A 220 7.83 -11.95 -8.58
CA LEU A 220 8.79 -11.61 -9.64
C LEU A 220 10.25 -11.87 -9.21
N ARG A 221 10.61 -11.61 -7.95
CA ARG A 221 11.92 -12.01 -7.38
C ARG A 221 12.10 -13.52 -7.36
N THR A 222 11.09 -14.26 -6.93
CA THR A 222 11.13 -15.74 -6.86
C THR A 222 11.33 -16.35 -8.24
N GLN A 223 10.75 -15.73 -9.27
CA GLN A 223 10.89 -16.10 -10.68
C GLN A 223 12.20 -15.60 -11.32
N LYS A 224 13.10 -14.94 -10.57
CA LYS A 224 14.36 -14.36 -11.05
C LYS A 224 14.20 -13.29 -12.15
N VAL A 225 13.02 -12.68 -12.24
CA VAL A 225 12.77 -11.47 -13.05
C VAL A 225 13.54 -10.28 -12.45
N PHE A 226 13.78 -10.30 -11.14
CA PHE A 226 14.62 -9.34 -10.45
C PHE A 226 15.85 -10.01 -9.85
N LYS A 227 17.02 -9.47 -10.14
CA LYS A 227 18.29 -9.88 -9.56
C LYS A 227 18.64 -8.96 -8.39
N LYS A 228 18.88 -9.54 -7.21
CA LYS A 228 19.39 -8.76 -6.07
C LYS A 228 20.85 -8.35 -6.32
N LEU A 229 21.19 -7.10 -6.03
CA LEU A 229 22.54 -6.54 -6.12
C LEU A 229 23.29 -6.61 -4.79
#